data_AF-A0A3E3DKW3-F1
#
_entry.id   AF-A0A3E3DKW3-F1
#
_cell.length_a   1.000
_cell.length_b   1.000
_cell.length_c   1.000
_cell.angle_alpha   90.00
_cell.angle_beta   90.00
_cell.angle_gamma   90.00
#
_symmetry.space_group_name_H-M   'P 1'
#
loop_
_entity.id
_entity.type
_entity.pdbx_description
1 polymer ?
#
loop_
_entity_poly.entity_id
_entity_poly.type
_entity_poly.pdbx_seq_one_letter_code
_entity_poly.pdbx_strand_id
1 'polypeptide(L)'
;MSQPLFPVVEVPDFISEDSQYDTQYKRSMKWNTELGDFVRDGAHRIKECDGKEAFAIWCFKIAQTERYRCLAYPDSIGTEMERAMDNDDEKTVESMVERTITDAIMVNPRAENVRDFQFTWEGDQMHVTFKVKGSNWDEEIEISL
;
A
#
# COMPACT_ATOMS: atom_id res chain seq x y z
N MET A 1 38.19 26.60 40.73
CA MET A 1 37.53 26.12 39.50
C MET A 1 36.79 24.84 39.87
N SER A 2 35.47 24.90 40.06
CA SER A 2 34.64 23.76 40.46
C SER A 2 34.47 22.78 39.30
N GLN A 3 34.91 21.54 39.49
CA GLN A 3 34.74 20.46 38.51
C GLN A 3 33.30 19.90 38.60
N PRO A 4 32.64 19.62 37.47
CA PRO A 4 31.28 19.08 37.49
C PRO A 4 31.25 17.68 38.11
N LEU A 5 30.31 17.45 39.03
CA LEU A 5 30.14 16.22 39.82
C LEU A 5 29.48 15.07 39.04
N PHE A 6 28.95 15.34 37.84
CA PHE A 6 28.27 14.36 37.00
C PHE A 6 28.88 14.33 35.60
N PRO A 7 28.97 13.15 34.98
CA PRO A 7 29.43 13.04 33.60
C PRO A 7 28.46 13.77 32.68
N VAL A 8 28.97 14.69 31.87
CA VAL A 8 28.23 15.25 30.74
C VAL A 8 28.22 14.17 29.66
N VAL A 9 27.08 13.52 29.48
CA VAL A 9 26.86 12.58 28.37
C VAL A 9 26.46 13.41 27.17
N GLU A 10 27.29 13.43 26.12
CA GLU A 10 26.90 14.00 24.84
C GLU A 10 25.78 13.13 24.26
N VAL A 11 24.60 13.72 24.13
CA VAL A 11 23.47 13.07 23.45
C VAL A 11 23.85 12.98 21.98
N PRO A 12 23.88 11.79 21.37
CA PRO A 12 24.15 11.66 19.95
C PRO A 12 23.16 12.50 19.15
N ASP A 13 23.63 13.15 18.09
CA ASP A 13 22.73 13.80 17.15
C ASP A 13 21.74 12.76 16.60
N PHE A 14 20.45 13.01 16.81
CA PHE A 14 19.42 12.23 16.14
C PHE A 14 19.55 12.50 14.65
N ILE A 15 20.08 11.52 13.91
CA ILE A 15 19.96 11.50 12.46
C ILE A 15 18.46 11.36 12.20
N SER A 16 17.81 12.46 11.80
CA SER A 16 16.48 12.36 11.22
C SER A 16 16.62 11.45 10.01
N GLU A 17 16.03 10.25 10.05
CA GLU A 17 15.88 9.46 8.84
C GLU A 17 15.19 10.36 7.83
N ASP A 18 15.87 10.67 6.72
CA ASP A 18 15.23 11.29 5.58
C ASP A 18 14.10 10.34 5.17
N SER A 19 12.88 10.66 5.59
CA SER A 19 11.66 9.92 5.31
C SER A 19 11.24 10.04 3.84
N GLN A 20 12.19 10.35 2.95
CA GLN A 20 11.94 10.46 1.53
C GLN A 20 11.69 9.05 1.00
N TYR A 21 10.44 8.79 0.66
CA TYR A 21 10.05 7.58 -0.02
C TYR A 21 10.90 7.40 -1.28
N ASP A 22 11.42 6.19 -1.44
CA ASP A 22 12.18 5.81 -2.61
C ASP A 22 11.29 5.86 -3.87
N THR A 23 11.66 6.69 -4.83
CA THR A 23 10.95 6.87 -6.11
C THR A 23 11.31 5.81 -7.15
N GLN A 24 12.32 4.96 -6.91
CA GLN A 24 12.76 3.94 -7.83
C GLN A 24 12.03 2.61 -7.60
N TYR A 25 11.64 1.95 -8.69
CA TYR A 25 11.08 0.60 -8.63
C TYR A 25 12.17 -0.44 -8.30
N LYS A 26 12.26 -0.83 -7.03
CA LYS A 26 13.19 -1.85 -6.55
C LYS A 26 12.55 -3.24 -6.53
N ARG A 27 13.36 -4.25 -6.86
CA ARG A 27 13.00 -5.68 -6.79
C ARG A 27 12.50 -6.07 -5.40
N SER A 28 11.62 -7.06 -5.36
CA SER A 28 11.08 -7.61 -4.12
C SER A 28 10.84 -9.13 -4.24
N MET A 29 10.25 -9.72 -3.22
CA MET A 29 9.82 -11.12 -3.22
C MET A 29 8.48 -11.24 -3.96
N LYS A 30 8.40 -12.18 -4.90
CA LYS A 30 7.19 -12.45 -5.67
C LYS A 30 6.10 -13.02 -4.77
N TRP A 31 4.90 -12.45 -4.88
CA TRP A 31 3.72 -12.83 -4.12
C TRP A 31 2.63 -13.30 -5.06
N ASN A 32 1.93 -14.37 -4.72
CA ASN A 32 0.74 -14.81 -5.44
C ASN A 32 -0.50 -14.23 -4.76
N THR A 33 -1.24 -13.37 -5.46
CA THR A 33 -2.43 -12.68 -4.96
C THR A 33 -3.59 -13.63 -4.70
N GLU A 34 -3.77 -14.67 -5.52
CA GLU A 34 -4.82 -15.68 -5.37
C GLU A 34 -4.54 -16.64 -4.20
N LEU A 35 -3.29 -17.07 -4.04
CA LEU A 35 -2.90 -17.99 -2.97
C LEU A 35 -2.66 -17.28 -1.62
N GLY A 36 -2.37 -15.98 -1.64
CA GLY A 36 -1.99 -15.23 -0.45
C GLY A 36 -0.66 -15.68 0.17
N ASP A 37 0.30 -16.15 -0.64
CA ASP A 37 1.65 -16.56 -0.17
C ASP A 37 2.73 -16.21 -1.19
N PHE A 38 3.99 -16.23 -0.75
CA PHE A 38 5.17 -16.09 -1.59
C PHE A 38 5.28 -17.21 -2.61
N VAL A 39 5.61 -16.84 -3.85
CA VAL A 39 5.88 -17.82 -4.90
C VAL A 39 7.22 -18.49 -4.64
N ARG A 40 7.24 -19.82 -4.62
CA ARG A 40 8.45 -20.62 -4.41
C ARG A 40 8.86 -21.39 -5.67
N ASP A 41 10.15 -21.59 -5.84
CA ASP A 41 10.70 -22.46 -6.88
C ASP A 41 10.65 -23.96 -6.48
N GLY A 42 11.06 -24.84 -7.39
CA GLY A 42 11.11 -26.29 -7.13
C GLY A 42 12.08 -26.72 -6.03
N ALA A 43 12.93 -25.81 -5.54
CA ALA A 43 13.83 -26.00 -4.40
C ALA A 43 13.32 -25.31 -3.13
N HIS A 44 12.05 -24.89 -3.08
CA HIS A 44 11.39 -24.20 -1.98
C HIS A 44 11.98 -22.81 -1.62
N ARG A 45 12.72 -22.17 -2.53
CA ARG A 45 13.22 -20.80 -2.33
C ARG A 45 12.19 -19.78 -2.80
N ILE A 46 12.10 -18.66 -2.11
CA ILE A 46 11.23 -17.54 -2.51
C ILE A 46 11.76 -16.95 -3.82
N LYS A 47 10.89 -16.81 -4.81
CA LYS A 47 11.21 -16.22 -6.11
C LYS A 47 11.21 -14.70 -5.98
N GLU A 48 12.18 -14.04 -6.62
CA GLU A 48 12.20 -12.58 -6.73
C GLU A 48 11.26 -12.10 -7.86
N CYS A 49 10.80 -10.87 -7.75
CA CYS A 49 10.09 -10.12 -8.78
C CYS A 49 10.80 -8.79 -9.05
N ASP A 50 10.57 -8.21 -10.22
CA ASP A 50 11.09 -6.90 -10.55
C ASP A 50 10.37 -5.79 -9.75
N GLY A 51 10.82 -4.55 -9.91
CA GLY A 51 10.23 -3.45 -9.14
C GLY A 51 8.83 -3.05 -9.58
N LYS A 52 8.45 -3.36 -10.82
CA LYS A 52 7.15 -3.07 -11.39
C LYS A 52 6.10 -4.01 -10.79
N GLU A 53 6.40 -5.30 -10.80
CA GLU A 53 5.61 -6.34 -10.15
C GLU A 53 5.56 -6.12 -8.63
N ALA A 54 6.66 -5.73 -8.00
CA ALA A 54 6.67 -5.38 -6.59
C ALA A 54 5.72 -4.21 -6.25
N PHE A 55 5.66 -3.20 -7.12
CA PHE A 55 4.73 -2.07 -6.96
C PHE A 55 3.28 -2.50 -7.15
N ALA A 56 2.98 -3.35 -8.15
CA ALA A 56 1.65 -3.95 -8.32
C ALA A 56 1.20 -4.72 -7.07
N ILE A 57 2.08 -5.56 -6.51
CA ILE A 57 1.82 -6.29 -5.26
C ILE A 57 1.57 -5.33 -4.10
N TRP A 58 2.31 -4.21 -4.02
CA TRP A 58 2.10 -3.19 -3.00
C TRP A 58 0.71 -2.54 -3.14
N CYS A 59 0.31 -2.15 -4.35
CA CYS A 59 -1.01 -1.59 -4.61
C CYS A 59 -2.15 -2.58 -4.28
N PHE A 60 -1.98 -3.86 -4.58
CA PHE A 60 -2.95 -4.89 -4.20
C PHE A 60 -3.09 -5.05 -2.69
N LYS A 61 -1.96 -5.06 -1.97
CA LYS A 61 -1.94 -5.20 -0.50
C LYS A 61 -2.49 -3.97 0.21
N ILE A 62 -2.14 -2.77 -0.25
CA ILE A 62 -2.60 -1.53 0.39
C ILE A 62 -4.13 -1.38 0.26
N ALA A 63 -4.69 -1.77 -0.89
CA ALA A 63 -6.12 -1.64 -1.13
C ALA A 63 -6.97 -2.62 -0.29
N GLN A 64 -6.39 -3.73 0.16
CA GLN A 64 -7.01 -4.72 1.07
C GLN A 64 -6.68 -4.53 2.55
N THR A 65 -5.81 -3.58 2.88
CA THR A 65 -5.43 -3.36 4.28
C THR A 65 -6.41 -2.37 4.88
N GLU A 66 -7.20 -2.81 5.86
CA GLU A 66 -8.08 -1.89 6.59
C GLU A 66 -7.24 -0.96 7.49
N ARG A 67 -7.46 0.35 7.33
CA ARG A 67 -6.83 1.41 8.11
C ARG A 67 -7.32 1.34 9.57
N TYR A 68 -6.47 1.71 10.51
CA TYR A 68 -6.75 1.72 11.96
C TYR A 68 -7.04 0.36 12.61
N ARG A 69 -7.12 -0.73 11.84
CA ARG A 69 -7.41 -2.07 12.38
C ARG A 69 -6.27 -2.63 13.23
N CYS A 70 -5.03 -2.24 12.96
CA CYS A 70 -3.86 -2.70 13.73
C CYS A 70 -2.99 -1.52 14.16
N LEU A 71 -2.82 -1.35 15.48
CA LEU A 71 -2.04 -0.28 16.11
C LEU A 71 -0.55 -0.29 15.74
N ALA A 72 -0.05 -1.38 15.16
CA ALA A 72 1.33 -1.47 14.70
C ALA A 72 1.58 -0.69 13.40
N TYR A 73 0.53 -0.34 12.64
CA TYR A 73 0.64 0.41 11.40
C TYR A 73 0.41 1.91 11.63
N PRO A 74 1.11 2.78 10.88
CA PRO A 74 0.80 4.20 10.85
C PRO A 74 -0.56 4.47 10.17
N ASP A 75 -1.17 5.59 10.53
CA ASP A 75 -2.48 6.03 10.00
C ASP A 75 -2.49 6.33 8.49
N SER A 76 -1.31 6.41 7.87
CA SER A 76 -1.14 6.69 6.44
C SER A 76 -1.27 5.46 5.53
N ILE A 77 -1.47 4.27 6.11
CA ILE A 77 -1.51 3.00 5.37
C ILE A 77 -2.92 2.40 5.43
N GLY A 78 -3.38 1.90 4.29
CA GLY A 78 -4.64 1.18 4.16
C GLY A 78 -5.82 2.05 3.74
N THR A 79 -6.94 1.37 3.54
CA THR A 79 -8.24 1.87 3.09
C THR A 79 -9.25 1.85 4.24
N GLU A 80 -10.30 2.65 4.15
CA GLU A 80 -11.44 2.66 5.09
C GLU A 80 -12.62 1.89 4.44
N MET A 81 -12.41 0.60 4.12
CA MET A 81 -13.39 -0.19 3.37
C MET A 81 -14.61 -0.51 4.22
N GLU A 82 -14.43 -0.85 5.49
CA GLU A 82 -15.55 -1.13 6.40
C GLU A 82 -16.50 0.07 6.48
N ARG A 83 -15.94 1.26 6.65
CA ARG A 83 -16.69 2.51 6.69
C ARG A 83 -17.40 2.81 5.36
N ALA A 84 -16.80 2.46 4.23
CA ALA A 84 -17.43 2.63 2.93
C ALA A 84 -18.65 1.72 2.79
N MET A 85 -18.51 0.45 3.16
CA MET A 85 -19.54 -0.59 3.07
C MET A 85 -20.69 -0.42 4.08
N ASP A 86 -20.53 0.38 5.13
CA ASP A 86 -21.58 0.69 6.12
C ASP A 86 -22.75 1.54 5.54
N ASN A 87 -22.72 1.94 4.27
CA ASN A 87 -23.79 2.71 3.63
C ASN A 87 -24.75 1.79 2.86
N ASP A 88 -26.04 2.11 2.91
CA ASP A 88 -27.09 1.32 2.23
C ASP A 88 -27.23 1.64 0.72
N ASP A 89 -26.60 2.71 0.23
CA ASP A 89 -26.69 3.15 -1.16
C ASP A 89 -25.44 2.73 -1.95
N GLU A 90 -25.60 1.80 -2.90
CA GLU A 90 -24.51 1.24 -3.72
C GLU A 90 -23.63 2.33 -4.35
N LYS A 91 -24.22 3.40 -4.89
CA LYS A 91 -23.45 4.49 -5.51
C LYS A 91 -22.60 5.27 -4.51
N THR A 92 -23.11 5.45 -3.31
CA THR A 92 -22.37 6.05 -2.21
C THR A 92 -21.21 5.15 -1.80
N VAL A 93 -21.44 3.84 -1.70
CA VAL A 93 -20.40 2.85 -1.41
C VAL A 93 -19.31 2.89 -2.50
N GLU A 94 -19.68 2.77 -3.77
CA GLU A 94 -18.75 2.83 -4.91
C GLU A 94 -17.88 4.10 -4.89
N SER A 95 -18.50 5.27 -4.66
CA SER A 95 -17.78 6.54 -4.57
C SER A 95 -16.83 6.61 -3.38
N MET A 96 -17.22 6.05 -2.22
CA MET A 96 -16.36 5.98 -1.04
C MET A 96 -15.20 5.01 -1.23
N VAL A 97 -15.44 3.87 -1.87
CA VAL A 97 -14.42 2.87 -2.21
C VAL A 97 -13.40 3.44 -3.20
N GLU A 98 -13.86 4.09 -4.28
CA GLU A 98 -12.99 4.78 -5.23
C GLU A 98 -12.09 5.80 -4.52
N ARG A 99 -12.67 6.63 -3.65
CA ARG A 99 -11.94 7.65 -2.91
C ARG A 99 -10.91 7.03 -1.97
N THR A 100 -11.29 6.04 -1.16
CA THR A 100 -10.39 5.48 -0.15
C THR A 100 -9.24 4.71 -0.77
N ILE A 101 -9.48 3.96 -1.86
CA ILE A 101 -8.42 3.27 -2.63
C ILE A 101 -7.46 4.30 -3.22
N THR A 102 -8.00 5.36 -3.85
CA THR A 102 -7.18 6.41 -4.45
C THR A 102 -6.31 7.09 -3.39
N ASP A 103 -6.91 7.50 -2.26
CA ASP A 103 -6.18 8.14 -1.16
C ASP A 103 -5.07 7.22 -0.61
N ALA A 104 -5.33 5.92 -0.46
CA ALA A 104 -4.35 4.95 0.06
C ALA A 104 -3.18 4.69 -0.90
N ILE A 105 -3.46 4.58 -2.21
CA ILE A 105 -2.42 4.29 -3.21
C ILE A 105 -1.56 5.53 -3.48
N MET A 106 -2.18 6.72 -3.54
CA MET A 106 -1.49 7.97 -3.88
C MET A 106 -0.52 8.46 -2.79
N VAL A 107 -0.48 7.83 -1.62
CA VAL A 107 0.59 8.03 -0.61
C VAL A 107 1.95 7.58 -1.14
N ASN A 108 1.99 6.63 -2.08
CA ASN A 108 3.23 6.16 -2.66
C ASN A 108 3.68 7.10 -3.80
N PRO A 109 4.89 7.70 -3.75
CA PRO A 109 5.35 8.63 -4.78
C PRO A 109 5.55 8.00 -6.16
N ARG A 110 5.50 6.66 -6.24
CA ARG A 110 5.55 5.93 -7.49
C ARG A 110 4.18 5.87 -8.17
N ALA A 111 3.08 6.20 -7.50
CA ALA A 111 1.76 6.27 -8.12
C ALA A 111 1.57 7.64 -8.81
N GLU A 112 1.19 7.62 -10.09
CA GLU A 112 0.86 8.83 -10.85
C GLU A 112 -0.66 9.09 -10.80
N ASN A 113 -1.47 8.05 -11.00
CA ASN A 113 -2.92 8.13 -10.82
C ASN A 113 -3.54 6.74 -10.58
N VAL A 114 -4.77 6.75 -10.10
CA VAL A 114 -5.66 5.59 -9.99
C VAL A 114 -6.96 5.94 -10.70
N ARG A 115 -7.43 5.07 -11.60
CA ARG A 115 -8.58 5.35 -12.47
C ARG A 115 -9.26 4.08 -12.97
N ASP A 116 -10.26 4.26 -13.83
CA ASP A 116 -11.00 3.18 -14.51
C ASP A 116 -11.65 2.19 -13.51
N PHE A 117 -12.25 2.71 -12.43
CA PHE A 117 -12.97 1.89 -11.47
C PHE A 117 -14.19 1.22 -12.12
N GLN A 118 -14.31 -0.09 -11.92
CA GLN A 118 -15.42 -0.92 -12.37
C GLN A 118 -15.91 -1.75 -11.20
N PHE A 119 -17.19 -1.61 -10.89
CA PHE A 119 -17.84 -2.28 -9.77
C PHE A 119 -18.82 -3.33 -10.29
N THR A 120 -18.81 -4.50 -9.66
CA THR A 120 -19.82 -5.54 -9.90
C THR A 120 -20.32 -6.09 -8.57
N TRP A 121 -21.63 -6.24 -8.46
CA TRP A 121 -22.29 -6.68 -7.24
C TRP A 121 -22.87 -8.10 -7.41
N GLU A 122 -22.49 -8.99 -6.50
CA GLU A 122 -22.98 -10.36 -6.41
C GLU A 122 -23.64 -10.57 -5.02
N GLY A 123 -24.91 -10.16 -4.91
CA GLY A 123 -25.61 -10.12 -3.62
C GLY A 123 -24.97 -9.09 -2.70
N ASP A 124 -24.50 -9.53 -1.53
CA ASP A 124 -23.82 -8.66 -0.55
C ASP A 124 -22.30 -8.52 -0.82
N GLN A 125 -21.80 -9.11 -1.92
CA GLN A 125 -20.40 -9.03 -2.31
C GLN A 125 -20.22 -7.95 -3.38
N MET A 126 -19.34 -7.00 -3.11
CA MET A 126 -18.88 -6.01 -4.09
C MET A 126 -17.49 -6.42 -4.57
N HIS A 127 -17.32 -6.52 -5.88
CA HIS A 127 -16.03 -6.64 -6.53
C HIS A 127 -15.66 -5.32 -7.20
N VAL A 128 -14.40 -4.95 -7.11
CA VAL A 128 -13.88 -3.73 -7.75
C VAL A 128 -12.62 -4.03 -8.53
N THR A 129 -12.59 -3.58 -9.78
CA THR A 129 -11.39 -3.56 -10.60
C THR A 129 -11.02 -2.11 -10.91
N PHE A 130 -9.74 -1.78 -10.83
CA PHE A 130 -9.23 -0.44 -11.12
C PHE A 130 -7.83 -0.52 -11.71
N LYS A 131 -7.39 0.59 -12.30
CA LYS A 131 -6.06 0.71 -12.90
C LYS A 131 -5.20 1.71 -12.15
N VAL A 132 -3.94 1.34 -11.96
CA VAL A 132 -2.91 2.21 -11.38
C VAL A 132 -1.88 2.50 -12.45
N LYS A 133 -1.66 3.78 -12.73
CA LYS A 133 -0.52 4.23 -13.51
C LYS A 133 0.58 4.66 -12.55
N GLY A 134 1.77 4.09 -12.68
CA GLY A 134 2.90 4.58 -11.91
C GLY A 134 3.70 5.65 -12.65
N SER A 135 4.57 6.34 -11.93
CA SER A 135 5.46 7.37 -12.48
C SER A 135 6.51 6.75 -13.41
N ASN A 136 6.86 7.43 -14.50
CA ASN A 136 7.97 7.12 -15.41
C ASN A 136 7.86 5.82 -16.25
N TRP A 137 6.64 5.38 -16.57
CA TRP A 137 6.33 4.30 -17.52
C TRP A 137 4.92 4.44 -18.10
N ASP A 138 4.69 3.89 -19.28
CA ASP A 138 3.42 4.04 -20.02
C ASP A 138 2.38 2.96 -19.67
N GLU A 139 2.80 1.89 -19.00
CA GLU A 139 1.94 0.74 -18.68
C GLU A 139 1.06 1.03 -17.45
N GLU A 140 -0.17 0.53 -17.49
CA GLU A 140 -1.09 0.56 -16.37
C GLU A 140 -1.21 -0.84 -15.76
N ILE A 141 -1.30 -0.88 -14.44
CA ILE A 141 -1.48 -2.11 -13.68
C ILE A 141 -2.96 -2.23 -13.36
N GLU A 142 -3.59 -3.33 -13.77
CA GLU A 142 -4.94 -3.67 -13.37
C GLU A 142 -4.92 -4.43 -12.03
N ILE A 143 -5.80 -4.05 -11.12
CA ILE A 143 -5.94 -4.64 -9.78
C ILE A 143 -7.41 -4.96 -9.57
N SER A 144 -7.69 -6.20 -9.15
CA SER A 144 -9.04 -6.68 -8.85
C SER A 144 -9.11 -7.14 -7.39
N LEU A 145 -10.18 -6.73 -6.70
CA LEU A 145 -10.52 -7.05 -5.32
C LEU A 145 -11.90 -7.72 -5.28
#